data_AF-A0A392QXK0-F1
#
_entry.id   AF-A0A392QXK0-F1
#
_cell.length_a   1.000
_cell.length_b   1.000
_cell.length_c   1.000
_cell.angle_alpha   90.00
_cell.angle_beta   90.00
_cell.angle_gamma   90.00
#
_symmetry.space_group_name_H-M   'P 1'
#
loop_
_entity.id
_entity.type
_entity.pdbx_description
1 polymer ?
#
loop_
_entity_poly.entity_id
_entity_poly.type
_entity_poly.pdbx_seq_one_letter_code
_entity_poly.pdbx_strand_id
1 'polypeptide(L)' 'MNASFHHAINPLTNTALGVDISRKFSTAENTITLGAQHALNPLTTVKARITNSYKASALI' A
#
# COMPACT_ATOMS: atom_id res chain seq x y z
N MET A 1 -5.25 -5.78 -16.16
CA MET A 1 -5.94 -4.50 -15.89
C MET A 1 -5.57 -4.10 -14.49
N ASN A 2 -5.13 -2.86 -14.31
CA ASN A 2 -4.60 -2.38 -13.04
C ASN A 2 -5.38 -1.13 -12.63
N ALA A 3 -5.70 -1.01 -11.34
CA ALA A 3 -6.31 0.16 -10.75
C ALA A 3 -5.56 0.48 -9.46
N SER A 4 -5.14 1.72 -9.29
CA SER A 4 -4.45 2.19 -8.10
C SER A 4 -5.19 3.38 -7.51
N PHE A 5 -5.33 3.41 -6.20
CA PHE A 5 -5.91 4.52 -5.46
C PHE A 5 -4.94 4.91 -4.34
N HIS A 6 -4.53 6.18 -4.34
CA HIS A 6 -3.63 6.72 -3.34
C HIS A 6 -4.30 7.93 -2.67
N HIS A 7 -4.33 7.93 -1.34
CA HIS A 7 -4.91 9.01 -0.55
C HIS A 7 -3.93 9.45 0.53
N ALA A 8 -3.44 10.69 0.40
CA ALA A 8 -2.62 11.35 1.41
C ALA A 8 -3.54 12.04 2.43
N ILE A 9 -3.44 11.62 3.70
CA ILE A 9 -4.27 12.12 4.79
C ILE A 9 -3.65 13.37 5.40
N ASN A 10 -2.34 13.34 5.64
CA ASN A 10 -1.64 14.45 6.27
C ASN A 10 -0.21 14.59 5.72
N PRO A 11 0.11 15.71 5.03
CA PRO A 11 1.45 16.00 4.55
C PRO A 11 2.48 16.19 5.67
N LEU A 12 2.10 16.74 6.83
CA LEU A 12 3.01 16.98 7.96
C LEU A 12 3.50 15.68 8.62
N THR A 13 2.63 14.68 8.70
CA THR A 13 2.98 13.35 9.26
C THR A 13 3.22 12.31 8.17
N ASN A 14 3.44 12.75 6.93
CA ASN A 14 3.63 11.94 5.72
C ASN A 14 2.72 10.70 5.67
N THR A 15 1.47 10.87 6.13
CA THR A 15 0.54 9.78 6.35
C THR A 15 -0.25 9.57 5.08
N ALA A 16 -0.13 8.40 4.48
CA ALA A 16 -0.82 8.08 3.25
C ALA A 16 -1.25 6.62 3.23
N LEU A 17 -2.36 6.36 2.57
CA LEU A 17 -2.90 5.04 2.34
C LEU A 17 -2.96 4.79 0.83
N GLY A 18 -2.70 3.56 0.43
CA GLY A 18 -2.67 3.14 -0.96
C GLY A 18 -3.34 1.78 -1.14
N VAL A 19 -4.05 1.64 -2.24
CA VAL A 19 -4.65 0.38 -2.68
C VAL A 19 -4.29 0.16 -4.13
N ASP A 20 -3.69 -0.98 -4.43
CA ASP A 20 -3.35 -1.41 -5.78
C ASP A 20 -4.06 -2.72 -6.08
N ILE A 21 -4.85 -2.74 -7.15
CA ILE A 21 -5.57 -3.90 -7.64
C ILE A 21 -5.06 -4.21 -9.04
N SER A 22 -4.54 -5.41 -9.24
CA SER A 22 -4.07 -5.91 -10.53
C SER A 22 -4.80 -7.20 -10.87
N ARG A 23 -5.41 -7.26 -12.05
CA ARG A 23 -6.07 -8.44 -12.59
C ARG A 23 -5.28 -8.98 -13.78
N LYS A 24 -4.88 -10.24 -13.67
CA LYS A 24 -4.19 -10.98 -14.74
C LYS A 24 -5.22 -11.82 -15.49
N PHE A 25 -5.68 -11.34 -16.64
CA PHE A 25 -6.71 -12.04 -17.44
C PHE A 25 -6.26 -13.43 -17.92
N SER A 26 -4.97 -13.59 -18.21
CA SER A 26 -4.41 -14.86 -18.67
C SER A 26 -4.46 -15.99 -17.65
N THR A 27 -4.46 -15.69 -16.34
CA THR A 27 -4.51 -16.70 -15.26
C THR A 27 -5.78 -16.58 -14.41
N ALA A 28 -6.66 -15.62 -14.74
CA ALA A 28 -7.81 -15.22 -13.92
C ALA A 28 -7.49 -14.84 -12.46
N GLU A 29 -6.22 -14.65 -12.13
CA GLU A 29 -5.77 -14.27 -10.80
C GLU A 29 -5.93 -12.77 -10.57
N ASN A 30 -6.41 -12.40 -9.39
CA ASN A 30 -6.44 -11.03 -8.91
C ASN A 30 -5.39 -10.87 -7.82
N THR A 31 -4.54 -9.86 -7.94
CA THR A 31 -3.63 -9.42 -6.88
C THR A 31 -4.19 -8.14 -6.29
N ILE A 32 -4.50 -8.16 -5.00
CA ILE A 32 -4.90 -6.97 -4.25
C ILE A 32 -3.77 -6.67 -3.27
N THR A 33 -3.28 -5.43 -3.30
CA THR A 33 -2.26 -4.90 -2.41
C THR A 33 -2.85 -3.71 -1.66
N LEU A 34 -2.75 -3.73 -0.34
CA LEU A 34 -3.09 -2.62 0.53
C LEU A 34 -1.79 -2.12 1.18
N GLY A 35 -1.60 -0.81 1.19
CA GLY A 35 -0.41 -0.16 1.71
C GLY A 35 -0.76 1.04 2.58
N ALA A 36 0.04 1.26 3.62
CA ALA A 36 -0.04 2.42 4.48
C ALA A 36 1.38 2.93 4.76
N GLN A 37 1.53 4.24 4.88
CA GLN A 37 2.73 4.85 5.43
C GLN A 37 2.39 5.91 6.45
N HIS A 38 3.27 6.07 7.43
CA HIS A 38 3.13 7.07 8.49
C HIS A 38 4.52 7.51 8.98
N ALA A 39 4.75 8.81 9.07
CA ALA A 39 5.96 9.34 9.68
C ALA A 39 5.84 9.30 11.21
N LEU A 40 6.75 8.59 11.87
CA LEU A 40 6.89 8.61 13.33
C LEU A 40 7.55 9.92 13.81
N ASN A 41 8.45 10.45 13.00
CA ASN A 41 9.12 11.72 13.19
C ASN A 41 9.59 12.25 11.82
N PRO A 42 10.12 13.49 11.70
CA PRO A 42 10.55 14.05 10.41
C PRO A 42 11.61 13.24 9.65
N LEU A 43 12.32 12.34 10.31
CA LEU A 43 13.41 11.53 9.74
C LEU A 43 13.05 10.05 9.59
N THR A 44 11.96 9.58 10.21
CA THR A 44 11.60 8.15 10.28
C THR A 44 10.18 7.94 9.79
N THR A 45 10.01 7.12 8.76
CA THR A 45 8.70 6.77 8.20
C THR A 45 8.55 5.27 8.16
N VAL A 46 7.45 4.77 8.72
CA VAL A 46 7.10 3.35 8.65
C VAL A 46 6.17 3.15 7.46
N LYS A 47 6.40 2.07 6.71
CA LYS A 47 5.53 1.59 5.65
C LYS A 47 5.08 0.18 5.97
N ALA A 48 3.80 -0.08 5.83
CA ALA A 48 3.21 -1.41 5.94
C ALA A 48 2.49 -1.76 4.65
N ARG A 49 2.58 -3.01 4.24
CA ARG A 49 1.92 -3.54 3.05
C ARG A 49 1.37 -4.93 3.32
N ILE A 50 0.15 -5.17 2.85
CA ILE A 50 -0.53 -6.47 2.90
C ILE A 50 -0.98 -6.84 1.49
N THR A 51 -0.97 -8.13 1.16
CA THR A 51 -1.48 -8.66 -0.11
C THR A 51 -2.56 -9.70 0.13
N ASN A 52 -3.42 -9.96 -0.86
CA ASN A 52 -4.44 -11.01 -0.78
C ASN A 52 -3.88 -12.44 -0.70
N SER A 53 -2.57 -12.63 -0.83
CA SER A 53 -1.89 -13.90 -0.55
C SER A 53 -1.53 -14.08 0.93
N TYR A 54 -2.17 -13.33 1.84
CA TYR A 54 -1.88 -13.30 3.28
C TYR A 54 -0.44 -12.90 3.63
N LYS A 55 0.30 -12.29 2.69
CA LYS A 55 1.65 -11.79 2.94
C LYS A 55 1.58 -10.36 3.45
N ALA A 56 2.12 -10.14 4.64
CA ALA A 56 2.33 -8.82 5.24
C ALA A 56 3.83 -8.50 5.26
N SER A 57 4.16 -7.23 5.05
CA SER A 57 5.53 -6.71 5.05
C SER A 57 5.55 -5.31 5.66
N ALA A 58 6.64 -4.98 6.36
CA ALA A 58 6.85 -3.67 6.94
C ALA A 58 8.28 -3.20 6.67
N LEU A 59 8.46 -1.89 6.57
CA LEU A 59 9.73 -1.22 6.37
C LEU A 59 9.77 0.04 7.25
N ILE A 60 10.93 0.34 7.82
CA ILE A 60 11.22 1.53 8.64
C ILE A 60 12.49 2.21 8.13
#